data_AF-A0A077WWU8-F1
#
_entry.id   AF-A0A077WWU8-F1
#
_cell.length_a   1.000
_cell.length_b   1.000
_cell.length_c   1.000
_cell.angle_alpha   90.00
_cell.angle_beta   90.00
_cell.angle_gamma   90.00
#
_symmetry.space_group_name_H-M   'P 1'
#
loop_
_entity.id
_entity.type
_entity.pdbx_description
1 polymer ?
#
loop_
_entity_poly.entity_id
_entity_poly.type
_entity_poly.pdbx_seq_one_letter_code
_entity_poly.pdbx_strand_id
1 'polypeptide(L)'
;MRKCSLDEELDAATREYDYGIVPGSCTVFVRDTANNVGRLDLTLLEDVLVVIDLTDQGYMVTSCSALSNAGLALATASKAQSHLNKPFETLESLLMAISPLFCQRFQEVLLSKLLQDPNTNKNSEEDVNQWVQPS
;
A
#
# COMPACT_ATOMS: atom_id res chain seq x y z
N MET A 1 1.64 9.20 -19.00
CA MET A 1 1.20 10.56 -18.60
C MET A 1 0.80 10.49 -17.13
N ARG A 2 1.58 11.07 -16.22
CA ARG A 2 1.13 11.25 -14.83
C ARG A 2 -0.06 12.22 -14.84
N LYS A 3 -1.20 11.78 -14.32
CA LYS A 3 -2.44 12.58 -14.27
C LYS A 3 -2.47 13.55 -13.08
N CYS A 4 -1.67 13.30 -12.05
CA CYS A 4 -1.52 14.15 -10.87
C CYS A 4 -0.15 14.83 -10.84
N SER A 5 -0.10 15.98 -10.20
CA SER A 5 1.14 16.67 -9.85
C SER A 5 1.93 15.88 -8.80
N LEU A 6 3.25 16.09 -8.75
CA LEU A 6 4.13 15.46 -7.76
C LEU A 6 3.63 15.68 -6.32
N ASP A 7 3.18 16.89 -6.01
CA ASP A 7 2.68 17.24 -4.68
C ASP A 7 1.40 16.47 -4.33
N GLU A 8 0.46 16.35 -5.26
CA GLU A 8 -0.76 15.54 -5.04
C GLU A 8 -0.43 14.07 -4.81
N GLU A 9 0.54 13.54 -5.54
CA GLU A 9 0.98 12.15 -5.42
C GLU A 9 1.69 11.88 -4.09
N LEU A 10 2.57 12.79 -3.67
CA LEU A 10 3.24 12.74 -2.37
C LEU A 10 2.24 12.86 -1.22
N ASP A 11 1.27 13.78 -1.32
CA ASP A 11 0.25 13.96 -0.30
C ASP A 11 -0.72 12.76 -0.25
N ALA A 12 -1.05 12.17 -1.39
CA ALA A 12 -1.81 10.92 -1.46
C ALA A 12 -1.06 9.78 -0.76
N ALA A 13 0.23 9.62 -1.04
CA ALA A 13 1.08 8.59 -0.43
C ALA A 13 1.11 8.65 1.12
N THR A 14 0.98 9.84 1.71
CA THR A 14 0.93 9.99 3.19
C THR A 14 -0.36 9.49 3.83
N ARG A 15 -1.45 9.36 3.07
CA ARG A 15 -2.79 9.04 3.61
C ARG A 15 -3.33 7.70 3.12
N GLU A 16 -3.06 7.33 1.88
CA GLU A 16 -3.69 6.18 1.23
C GLU A 16 -3.24 4.85 1.83
N TYR A 17 -2.03 4.78 2.37
CA TYR A 17 -1.42 3.52 2.81
C TYR A 17 -1.29 3.40 4.34
N ASP A 18 -1.84 4.35 5.10
CA ASP A 18 -1.68 4.44 6.56
C ASP A 18 -2.19 3.18 7.30
N TYR A 19 -3.13 2.45 6.71
CA TYR A 19 -3.65 1.18 7.25
C TYR A 19 -2.65 0.01 7.22
N GLY A 20 -1.62 0.09 6.38
CA GLY A 20 -0.67 -0.99 6.11
C GLY A 20 0.75 -0.69 6.61
N ILE A 21 0.98 0.49 7.18
CA ILE A 21 2.26 0.94 7.75
C ILE A 21 2.04 1.37 9.21
N VAL A 22 3.09 1.79 9.91
CA VAL A 22 2.93 2.44 11.21
C VAL A 22 2.14 3.74 11.01
N PRO A 23 0.97 3.92 11.67
CA PRO A 23 0.11 5.07 11.42
C PRO A 23 0.82 6.39 11.68
N GLY A 24 0.69 7.33 10.76
CA GLY A 24 1.31 8.66 10.82
C GLY A 24 2.84 8.66 10.64
N SER A 25 3.45 7.54 10.25
CA SER A 25 4.91 7.46 10.04
C SER A 25 5.36 7.96 8.66
N CYS A 26 4.47 8.05 7.68
CA CYS A 26 4.81 8.47 6.33
C CYS A 26 5.02 9.99 6.28
N THR A 27 6.27 10.42 6.06
CA THR A 27 6.63 11.84 6.01
C THR A 27 7.37 12.18 4.74
N VAL A 28 6.96 13.26 4.08
CA VAL A 28 7.63 13.80 2.89
C VAL A 28 8.60 14.89 3.32
N PHE A 29 9.90 14.66 3.10
CA PHE A 29 10.95 15.59 3.52
C PHE A 29 11.73 16.24 2.37
N VAL A 30 11.53 15.79 1.12
CA VAL A 30 11.98 16.51 -0.08
C VAL A 30 10.83 16.64 -1.06
N ARG A 31 10.61 17.88 -1.53
CA ARG A 31 9.72 18.23 -2.64
C ARG A 31 10.49 19.10 -3.61
N ASP A 32 11.08 18.47 -4.62
CA ASP A 32 11.77 19.16 -5.70
C ASP A 32 10.91 19.13 -6.97
N THR A 33 10.10 20.17 -7.13
CA THR A 33 9.21 20.34 -8.28
C THR A 33 9.98 20.72 -9.56
N ALA A 34 11.20 21.24 -9.45
CA ALA A 34 12.01 21.60 -10.62
C ALA A 34 12.59 20.35 -11.30
N ASN A 35 13.02 19.37 -10.52
CA ASN A 35 13.55 18.09 -11.02
C ASN A 35 12.52 16.95 -11.02
N ASN A 36 11.29 17.22 -10.58
CA ASN A 36 10.23 16.23 -10.38
C ASN A 36 10.64 15.07 -9.47
N VAL A 37 11.31 15.39 -8.36
CA VAL A 37 11.82 14.44 -7.38
C VAL A 37 11.16 14.70 -6.02
N GLY A 38 10.47 13.69 -5.52
CA GLY A 38 9.98 13.62 -4.15
C GLY A 38 10.80 12.63 -3.34
N ARG A 39 10.96 12.89 -2.04
CA ARG A 39 11.50 11.91 -1.10
C ARG A 39 10.65 11.84 0.15
N LEU A 40 10.30 10.62 0.52
CA LEU A 40 9.52 10.30 1.69
C LEU A 40 10.19 9.19 2.49
N ASP A 41 9.95 9.18 3.79
CA ASP A 41 10.22 8.03 4.65
C ASP A 41 8.93 7.51 5.24
N LEU A 42 8.92 6.22 5.57
CA LEU A 42 7.83 5.58 6.27
C LEU A 42 8.36 4.42 7.11
N THR A 43 7.61 4.06 8.14
CA THR A 43 7.93 2.90 8.98
C THR A 43 6.95 1.77 8.71
N LEU A 44 7.46 0.62 8.30
CA LEU A 44 6.67 -0.58 8.10
C LEU A 44 6.24 -1.19 9.45
N LEU A 45 5.16 -1.96 9.45
CA LEU A 45 4.64 -2.63 10.64
C LEU A 45 5.61 -3.67 11.23
N GLU A 46 6.59 -4.11 10.44
CA GLU A 46 7.68 -5.00 10.85
C GLU A 46 8.83 -4.29 11.58
N ASP A 47 8.66 -3.04 12.01
CA ASP A 47 9.72 -2.20 12.59
C ASP A 47 10.89 -1.97 11.61
N VAL A 48 10.56 -1.59 10.37
CA VAL A 48 11.58 -1.26 9.35
C VAL A 48 11.31 0.13 8.80
N LEU A 49 12.27 1.04 8.97
CA LEU A 49 12.26 2.36 8.35
C LEU A 49 12.71 2.21 6.89
N VAL A 50 11.98 2.83 5.96
CA VAL A 50 12.28 2.80 4.52
C VAL A 50 12.25 4.23 4.00
N VAL A 51 13.27 4.60 3.23
CA VAL A 51 13.35 5.86 2.49
C VAL A 51 13.07 5.56 1.04
N ILE A 52 12.14 6.31 0.45
CA ILE A 52 11.61 6.12 -0.89
C ILE A 52 11.75 7.42 -1.67
N ASP A 53 12.32 7.30 -2.87
CA ASP A 53 12.34 8.36 -3.87
C ASP A 53 11.17 8.15 -4.83
N LEU A 54 10.45 9.23 -5.11
CA LEU A 54 9.48 9.33 -6.18
C LEU A 54 10.11 10.17 -7.29
N THR A 55 10.33 9.54 -8.44
CA THR A 55 10.91 10.19 -9.65
C THR A 55 10.06 9.84 -10.85
N ASP A 56 10.35 10.37 -12.05
CA ASP A 56 9.71 9.96 -13.33
C ASP A 56 9.70 8.46 -13.63
N GLN A 57 10.58 7.68 -13.01
CA GLN A 57 10.60 6.22 -13.16
C GLN A 57 9.67 5.47 -12.19
N GLY A 58 9.09 6.19 -11.22
CA GLY A 58 8.21 5.64 -10.19
C GLY A 58 8.83 5.73 -8.79
N TYR A 59 8.39 4.82 -7.91
CA TYR A 59 8.80 4.72 -6.52
C TYR A 59 9.99 3.78 -6.36
N MET A 60 10.98 4.19 -5.57
CA MET A 60 12.21 3.44 -5.43
C MET A 60 12.75 3.52 -4.01
N VAL A 61 13.06 2.36 -3.41
CA VAL A 61 13.72 2.34 -2.11
C VAL A 61 15.17 2.80 -2.28
N THR A 62 15.57 3.84 -1.56
CA THR A 62 16.94 4.36 -1.54
C THR A 62 17.70 3.97 -0.28
N SER A 63 16.98 3.76 0.83
CA SER A 63 17.56 3.30 2.08
C SER A 63 16.54 2.51 2.88
N CYS A 64 17.00 1.59 3.72
CA CYS A 64 16.17 0.92 4.71
C CYS A 64 16.98 0.51 5.94
N SER A 65 16.33 0.49 7.10
CA SER A 65 16.95 0.09 8.37
C SER A 65 15.93 -0.64 9.25
N ALA A 66 16.33 -1.78 9.80
CA ALA A 66 15.56 -2.39 10.89
C ALA A 66 15.68 -1.52 12.15
N LEU A 67 14.56 -1.29 12.82
CA LEU A 67 14.47 -0.54 14.08
C LEU A 67 14.48 -1.47 15.29
N SER A 68 14.24 -2.77 15.08
CA SER A 68 14.32 -3.80 16.12
C SER A 68 15.15 -5.00 15.66
N ASN A 69 15.64 -5.77 16.63
CA ASN A 69 16.38 -7.03 16.39
C ASN A 69 15.44 -8.24 16.22
N ALA A 70 14.13 -8.00 16.01
CA ALA A 70 13.18 -9.07 15.78
C ALA A 70 13.49 -9.79 14.47
N GLY A 71 13.32 -11.12 14.43
CA GLY A 71 13.61 -11.90 13.22
C GLY A 71 12.83 -11.43 12.00
N LEU A 72 11.59 -10.98 12.20
CA LEU A 72 10.76 -10.41 11.13
C LEU A 72 11.31 -9.08 10.62
N ALA A 73 11.72 -8.17 11.51
CA ALA A 73 12.31 -6.88 11.13
C ALA A 73 13.58 -7.06 10.29
N LEU A 74 14.47 -7.97 10.71
CA LEU A 74 15.71 -8.28 9.99
C LEU A 74 15.45 -8.91 8.62
N ALA A 75 14.50 -9.86 8.54
CA ALA A 75 14.12 -10.50 7.29
C ALA A 75 13.50 -9.49 6.30
N THR A 76 12.59 -8.64 6.78
CA THR A 76 11.96 -7.58 5.99
C THR A 76 12.97 -6.54 5.52
N ALA A 77 13.90 -6.12 6.38
CA ALA A 77 14.99 -5.22 5.99
C ALA A 77 15.88 -5.87 4.92
N SER A 78 16.25 -7.14 5.05
CA SER A 78 17.00 -7.87 4.02
C SER A 78 16.24 -7.96 2.70
N LYS A 79 14.92 -8.13 2.75
CA LYS A 79 14.07 -8.13 1.55
C LYS A 79 14.06 -6.76 0.89
N ALA A 80 13.82 -5.69 1.67
CA ALA A 80 13.87 -4.32 1.18
C ALA A 80 15.25 -3.97 0.56
N GLN A 81 16.34 -4.45 1.17
CA GLN A 81 17.70 -4.29 0.62
C GLN A 81 17.84 -4.91 -0.79
N SER A 82 17.23 -6.07 -1.03
CA SER A 82 17.25 -6.71 -2.35
C SER A 82 16.46 -5.92 -3.42
N HIS A 83 15.62 -4.97 -3.00
CA HIS A 83 14.84 -4.08 -3.85
C HIS A 83 15.38 -2.64 -3.90
N LEU A 84 16.56 -2.38 -3.34
CA LEU A 84 17.22 -1.08 -3.43
C LEU A 84 17.43 -0.67 -4.89
N ASN A 85 17.14 0.60 -5.17
CA ASN A 85 17.28 1.21 -6.47
C ASN A 85 16.49 0.53 -7.62
N LYS A 86 15.46 -0.25 -7.29
CA LYS A 86 14.54 -0.84 -8.26
C LYS A 86 13.25 -0.01 -8.32
N PRO A 87 12.88 0.55 -9.48
CA PRO A 87 11.67 1.33 -9.60
C PRO A 87 10.42 0.44 -9.62
N PHE A 88 9.37 0.93 -8.98
CA PHE A 88 8.02 0.37 -8.98
C PHE A 88 7.04 1.40 -9.52
N GLU A 89 6.04 0.95 -10.26
CA GLU A 89 5.03 1.83 -10.85
C GLU A 89 4.18 2.53 -9.78
N THR A 90 3.83 1.83 -8.71
CA THR A 90 3.01 2.34 -7.60
C THR A 90 3.65 2.08 -6.24
N LEU A 91 3.37 2.95 -5.28
CA LEU A 91 3.79 2.75 -3.89
C LEU A 91 3.21 1.44 -3.32
N GLU A 92 1.97 1.11 -3.65
CA GLU A 92 1.35 -0.17 -3.28
C GLU A 92 2.19 -1.38 -3.75
N SER A 93 2.63 -1.39 -5.01
CA SER A 93 3.43 -2.48 -5.58
C SER A 93 4.77 -2.63 -4.85
N LEU A 94 5.39 -1.50 -4.49
CA LEU A 94 6.62 -1.47 -3.71
C LEU A 94 6.37 -2.05 -2.30
N LEU A 95 5.33 -1.58 -1.61
CA LEU A 95 5.00 -2.04 -0.26
C LEU A 95 4.64 -3.53 -0.24
N MET A 96 3.87 -4.02 -1.21
CA MET A 96 3.59 -5.45 -1.37
C MET A 96 4.86 -6.29 -1.60
N ALA A 97 5.84 -5.74 -2.33
CA ALA A 97 7.10 -6.42 -2.59
C ALA A 97 7.95 -6.52 -1.31
N ILE A 98 7.97 -5.50 -0.44
CA ILE A 98 8.91 -5.46 0.69
C ILE A 98 8.31 -5.85 2.04
N SER A 99 7.00 -5.64 2.28
CA SER A 99 6.36 -5.80 3.59
C SER A 99 5.31 -6.93 3.59
N PRO A 100 5.59 -8.09 4.23
CA PRO A 100 4.58 -9.14 4.38
C PRO A 100 3.35 -8.71 5.19
N LEU A 101 3.50 -7.86 6.20
CA LEU A 101 2.36 -7.36 7.01
C LEU A 101 1.51 -6.37 6.22
N PHE A 102 2.11 -5.55 5.36
CA PHE A 102 1.35 -4.72 4.43
C PHE A 102 0.46 -5.58 3.53
N CYS A 103 1.00 -6.66 2.94
CA CYS A 103 0.23 -7.59 2.12
C CYS A 103 -0.96 -8.19 2.89
N GLN A 104 -0.74 -8.58 4.15
CA GLN A 104 -1.82 -9.11 4.99
C GLN A 104 -2.91 -8.06 5.24
N ARG A 105 -2.52 -6.83 5.62
CA ARG A 105 -3.49 -5.73 5.84
C ARG A 105 -4.25 -5.37 4.58
N PHE A 106 -3.58 -5.34 3.44
CA PHE A 106 -4.20 -5.10 2.15
C PHE A 106 -5.29 -6.14 1.85
N GLN A 107 -5.00 -7.44 2.07
CA GLN A 107 -5.96 -8.52 1.87
C GLN A 107 -7.16 -8.43 2.84
N GLU A 108 -6.91 -8.09 4.12
CA GLU A 108 -7.97 -7.89 5.11
C GLU A 108 -8.93 -6.75 4.71
N VAL A 109 -8.39 -5.63 4.23
CA VAL A 109 -9.19 -4.50 3.73
C VAL A 109 -9.98 -4.88 2.49
N LEU A 110 -9.37 -5.60 1.55
CA LEU A 110 -10.04 -6.07 0.34
C LEU A 110 -11.20 -7.03 0.67
N LEU A 111 -10.96 -8.01 1.54
CA LEU A 111 -11.98 -8.95 2.00
C LEU A 111 -13.12 -8.23 2.72
N SER A 112 -12.80 -7.27 3.58
CA SER A 112 -13.80 -6.48 4.31
C SER A 112 -14.72 -5.71 3.36
N LYS A 113 -14.17 -5.12 2.29
CA LYS A 113 -14.96 -4.44 1.26
C LYS A 113 -15.87 -5.40 0.49
N LEU A 114 -15.36 -6.59 0.13
CA LEU A 114 -16.16 -7.62 -0.55
C LEU A 114 -17.32 -8.13 0.30
N LEU A 115 -17.12 -8.29 1.61
CA LEU A 115 -18.17 -8.75 2.53
C LEU A 115 -19.18 -7.65 2.90
N GLN A 116 -18.82 -6.38 2.73
CA GLN A 116 -19.71 -5.25 2.98
C GLN A 116 -20.68 -4.96 1.83
N ASP A 117 -20.44 -5.49 0.61
CA ASP A 117 -21.37 -5.37 -0.51
C ASP A 117 -22.57 -6.33 -0.34
N PRO A 118 -23.78 -5.83 0.01
CA PRO A 118 -24.95 -6.69 0.26
C PRO A 118 -25.62 -7.18 -1.03
N ASN A 119 -25.13 -6.74 -2.20
CA ASN A 119 -25.77 -6.96 -3.49
C ASN A 119 -25.38 -8.29 -4.16
N THR A 120 -24.42 -9.04 -3.61
CA THR A 120 -24.08 -10.39 -4.09
C THR A 120 -25.01 -11.45 -3.50
N ASN A 121 -25.76 -11.15 -2.44
CA ASN A 121 -26.59 -12.14 -1.73
C ASN A 121 -28.11 -11.99 -1.94
N LYS A 122 -28.56 -11.11 -2.85
CA LYS A 122 -30.01 -10.88 -3.10
C LYS A 122 -30.55 -11.46 -4.40
N ASN A 123 -29.69 -11.89 -5.34
CA ASN A 123 -30.15 -12.43 -6.63
C ASN A 123 -30.46 -13.95 -6.62
N SER A 124 -30.63 -14.56 -5.44
CA SER A 124 -30.82 -16.02 -5.32
C SER A 124 -32.13 -16.45 -4.66
N GLU A 125 -32.90 -15.52 -4.08
CA GLU A 125 -34.12 -15.86 -3.31
C GLU A 125 -35.44 -15.35 -3.92
N GLU A 126 -35.43 -14.46 -4.92
CA GLU A 126 -36.67 -13.92 -5.50
C GLU A 126 -37.28 -14.75 -6.66
N ASP A 127 -36.56 -15.71 -7.24
CA ASP A 127 -37.05 -16.48 -8.41
C ASP A 127 -37.81 -17.78 -8.07
N VAL A 128 -37.75 -18.28 -6.84
CA VAL A 128 -38.38 -19.58 -6.47
C VAL A 128 -39.82 -19.42 -5.98
N ASN A 129 -40.22 -18.24 -5.50
CA ASN A 129 -41.51 -18.05 -4.83
C ASN A 129 -42.68 -17.62 -5.75
N GLN A 130 -42.48 -17.52 -7.07
CA GLN A 130 -43.55 -17.16 -8.03
C GLN A 130 -44.27 -18.35 -8.71
N TRP A 131 -43.87 -19.61 -8.46
CA TRP A 131 -44.44 -20.78 -9.16
C TRP A 131 -45.24 -21.76 -8.31
N VAL A 132 -45.62 -21.40 -7.07
CA VAL A 132 -46.51 -22.24 -6.26
C VAL A 132 -47.65 -21.40 -5.68
N GLN A 133 -48.67 -21.16 -6.49
CA GLN A 133 -50.02 -20.96 -5.97
C GLN A 133 -50.94 -22.07 -6.52
N PRO A 134 -51.64 -22.82 -5.64
CA PRO A 134 -52.60 -23.81 -6.06
C PRO A 134 -53.93 -23.13 -6.40
N SER A 135 -54.56 -23.57 -7.48
CA SER A 135 -56.00 -23.42 -7.74
C SER A 135 -56.52 -24.71 -8.34
#